data_AF-A0A6N0JJY2-F1
#
_entry.id   AF-A0A6N0JJY2-F1
#
_cell.length_a   1.000
_cell.length_b   1.000
_cell.length_c   1.000
_cell.angle_alpha   90.00
_cell.angle_beta   90.00
_cell.angle_gamma   90.00
#
_symmetry.space_group_name_H-M   'P 1'
#
loop_
_entity.id
_entity.type
_entity.pdbx_description
1 polymer ?
#
loop_
_entity_poly.entity_id
_entity_poly.type
_entity_poly.pdbx_seq_one_letter_code
_entity_poly.pdbx_strand_id
1 'polypeptide(L)' 'MKTVSATVPVTVKAEAAAILAAHGISMAAFVRQLLTRVAAHDAETLAWLDEARR' A
#
# COMPACT_ATOMS: atom_id res chain seq x y z
N MET A 1 -3.23 -12.20 -15.50
CA MET A 1 -3.27 -11.31 -14.32
C MET A 1 -4.71 -11.19 -13.88
N LYS A 2 -5.01 -11.38 -12.59
CA LYS A 2 -6.32 -11.02 -12.03
C LYS A 2 -6.26 -9.56 -11.59
N THR A 3 -7.16 -8.74 -12.10
CA THR A 3 -7.31 -7.36 -11.66
C THR A 3 -8.16 -7.35 -10.40
N VAL A 4 -7.66 -6.71 -9.35
CA VAL A 4 -8.41 -6.48 -8.10
C VAL A 4 -8.70 -5.00 -8.01
N SER A 5 -9.97 -4.65 -7.81
CA SER A 5 -10.41 -3.29 -7.59
C SER A 5 -10.71 -3.10 -6.11
N ALA A 6 -10.24 -1.99 -5.55
CA ALA A 6 -10.52 -1.60 -4.16
C ALA A 6 -10.97 -0.14 -4.14
N THR A 7 -12.01 0.14 -3.36
CA THR A 7 -12.45 1.51 -3.10
C THR A 7 -11.55 2.12 -2.04
N VAL A 8 -10.96 3.26 -2.34
CA VAL A 8 -10.11 4.03 -1.43
C VAL A 8 -10.60 5.47 -1.45
N PRO A 9 -10.70 6.14 -0.29
CA PRO A 9 -11.03 7.57 -0.25
C PRO A 9 -10.10 8.38 -1.16
N VAL A 10 -10.67 9.34 -1.89
CA VAL A 10 -9.92 10.14 -2.87
C VAL A 10 -8.77 10.93 -2.23
N THR A 11 -8.99 11.43 -1.01
CA THR A 11 -7.99 12.16 -0.23
C THR A 11 -6.78 11.29 0.09
N VAL A 12 -7.02 10.09 0.63
CA VAL A 12 -5.97 9.10 0.92
C VAL A 12 -5.19 8.72 -0.33
N LYS A 13 -5.87 8.52 -1.45
CA LYS A 13 -5.22 8.20 -2.73
C LYS A 13 -4.33 9.35 -3.23
N ALA A 14 -4.79 10.59 -3.08
CA ALA A 14 -4.04 11.78 -3.49
C ALA A 14 -2.79 12.00 -2.62
N GLU A 15 -2.93 11.87 -1.30
CA GLU A 15 -1.82 11.98 -0.35
C GLU A 15 -0.75 10.92 -0.61
N ALA A 16 -1.17 9.66 -0.72
CA ALA A 16 -0.25 8.57 -1.03
C ALA A 16 0.45 8.78 -2.39
N ALA A 17 -0.26 9.29 -3.39
CA ALA A 17 0.35 9.60 -4.69
C ALA A 17 1.41 10.70 -4.59
N ALA A 18 1.15 11.76 -3.81
CA ALA A 18 2.10 12.84 -3.60
C ALA A 18 3.37 12.36 -2.87
N ILE A 19 3.20 11.57 -1.80
CA ILE A 19 4.31 10.99 -1.04
C ILE A 19 5.15 10.09 -1.96
N LEU A 20 4.52 9.14 -2.66
CA LEU A 20 5.24 8.21 -3.53
C LEU A 20 5.96 8.93 -4.68
N ALA A 21 5.36 9.97 -5.25
CA ALA A 21 6.00 10.79 -6.27
C ALA A 21 7.25 11.50 -5.74
N ALA A 22 7.22 12.03 -4.52
CA ALA A 22 8.38 12.63 -3.87
C ALA A 22 9.53 11.63 -3.67
N HIS A 23 9.22 10.34 -3.52
CA HIS A 23 10.20 9.26 -3.41
C HIS A 23 10.56 8.59 -4.75
N GLY A 24 9.97 9.04 -5.88
CA GLY A 24 10.21 8.42 -7.20
C GLY A 24 9.62 7.01 -7.34
N ILE A 25 8.65 6.64 -6.50
CA ILE A 25 8.04 5.31 -6.46
C ILE A 25 6.69 5.34 -7.17
N SER A 26 6.42 4.36 -8.02
CA SER A 26 5.07 4.24 -8.62
C SER A 26 4.07 3.63 -7.64
N MET A 27 2.84 4.16 -7.64
CA MET A 27 1.72 3.63 -6.84
C MET A 27 1.52 2.13 -7.07
N ALA A 28 1.57 1.67 -8.33
CA ALA A 28 1.38 0.27 -8.66
C ALA A 28 2.50 -0.62 -8.11
N ALA A 29 3.77 -0.18 -8.17
CA ALA A 29 4.90 -0.91 -7.62
C ALA A 29 4.79 -1.03 -6.09
N PHE A 30 4.46 0.09 -5.42
CA PHE A 30 4.27 0.12 -3.98
C PHE A 30 3.18 -0.85 -3.52
N VAL A 31 1.98 -0.78 -4.12
CA VAL A 31 0.86 -1.66 -3.75
C VAL A 31 1.21 -3.14 -3.99
N ARG A 32 1.89 -3.47 -5.10
CA ARG A 32 2.32 -4.85 -5.35
C ARG A 32 3.29 -5.34 -4.30
N GLN A 33 4.30 -4.54 -3.95
CA GLN A 33 5.28 -4.93 -2.94
C GLN A 33 4.63 -5.11 -1.56
N LEU A 34 3.73 -4.20 -1.18
CA LEU A 34 2.98 -4.30 0.06
C LEU A 34 2.16 -5.60 0.10
N LEU A 35 1.38 -5.89 -0.94
CA LEU A 35 0.58 -7.11 -1.03
C LEU A 35 1.44 -8.37 -1.03
N THR A 36 2.61 -8.36 -1.67
CA THR A 36 3.55 -9.49 -1.62
C THR A 36 4.05 -9.75 -0.20
N ARG A 37 4.40 -8.71 0.57
CA ARG A 37 4.84 -8.85 1.97
C ARG A 37 3.72 -9.34 2.88
N VAL A 38 2.50 -8.82 2.69
CA VAL A 38 1.32 -9.28 3.41
C VAL A 38 1.03 -10.76 3.09
N ALA A 39 1.10 -11.16 1.82
CA ALA A 39 0.91 -12.56 1.41
C ALA A 39 2.00 -13.50 1.96
N ALA A 40 3.21 -12.97 2.17
CA ALA A 40 4.31 -13.70 2.81
C ALA A 40 4.20 -13.75 4.34
N HIS A 41 3.15 -13.16 4.94
CA HIS A 41 3.00 -13.01 6.39
C HIS A 41 4.21 -12.32 7.06
N ASP A 42 4.77 -11.31 6.39
CA ASP A 42 5.89 -10.54 6.93
C ASP A 42 5.51 -9.86 8.25
N ALA A 43 6.19 -10.23 9.34
CA ALA A 43 5.82 -9.86 10.70
C ALA A 43 5.87 -8.34 10.92
N GLU A 44 6.86 -7.66 10.34
CA GLU A 44 7.03 -6.21 10.45
C GLU A 44 5.90 -5.47 9.71
N THR A 45 5.62 -5.87 8.47
CA THR A 45 4.52 -5.31 7.68
C THR A 45 3.17 -5.53 8.36
N LEU A 46 2.93 -6.71 8.93
CA LEU A 46 1.68 -7.02 9.63
C LEU A 46 1.54 -6.23 10.94
N ALA A 47 2.62 -6.09 11.71
CA ALA A 47 2.61 -5.29 12.94
C ALA A 47 2.34 -3.81 12.64
N TRP A 48 2.98 -3.26 11.60
CA TRP A 48 2.72 -1.89 11.15
C TRP A 48 1.26 -1.68 10.72
N LEU A 49 0.67 -2.64 9.98
CA LEU A 49 -0.73 -2.59 9.58
C LEU A 49 -1.70 -2.73 10.76
N ASP A 50 -1.36 -3.49 11.79
CA ASP A 50 -2.19 -3.59 13.01
C ASP A 50 -2.14 -2.29 13.82
N GLU A 51 -0.97 -1.69 13.96
CA GLU A 51 -0.82 -0.39 14.63
C GLU A 51 -1.58 0.70 13.88
N ALA A 52 -1.46 0.76 12.55
CA ALA A 52 -2.19 1.74 11.73
C ALA A 52 -3.72 1.54 11.73
N ARG A 53 -4.21 0.39 12.21
CA ARG A 53 -5.65 0.12 12.37
C ARG A 53 -6.20 0.64 13.70
N ARG A 54 -5.37 0.74 14.74
CA ARG A 54 -5.77 1.19 16.08
C ARG A 54 -5.97 2.70 16.10
#